data_AF-A0A151WG91-F1
#
_entry.id   AF-A0A151WG91-F1
#
_cell.length_a   1.000
_cell.length_b   1.000
_cell.length_c   1.000
_cell.angle_alpha   90.00
_cell.angle_beta   90.00
_cell.angle_gamma   90.00
#
_symmetry.space_group_name_H-M   'P 1'
#
loop_
_entity.id
_entity.type
_entity.pdbx_description
1 polymer ?
#
loop_
_entity_poly.entity_id
_entity_poly.type
_entity_poly.pdbx_seq_one_letter_code
_entity_poly.pdbx_strand_id
1 'polypeptide(L)'
;TIQDRRHDLLGPSVSVTTKENIEKISNYFEQNPNASIRKAAQVVEISKTTLYRILKHFLKMHPYKITTYQLLIERARTKCVEFSKTINVMFEELDEKLIIFTDEAHFWLNGYVNCKKKV
;
A
#
# COMPACT_ATOMS: atom_id res chain seq x y z
N THR A 1 -9.38 -18.34 -3.98
CA THR A 1 -10.41 -19.15 -4.66
C THR A 1 -11.55 -18.25 -5.09
N ILE A 2 -11.67 -18.02 -6.40
CA ILE A 2 -12.64 -17.12 -7.03
C ILE A 2 -14.03 -17.76 -6.92
N GLN A 3 -14.73 -17.48 -5.82
CA GLN A 3 -16.12 -17.87 -5.63
C GLN A 3 -16.94 -16.65 -5.20
N ASP A 4 -16.95 -15.61 -6.04
CA ASP A 4 -17.98 -14.59 -5.94
C ASP A 4 -19.19 -15.05 -6.77
N ARG A 5 -20.25 -15.50 -6.08
CA ARG A 5 -21.50 -16.02 -6.68
C ARG A 5 -22.26 -14.97 -7.49
N ARG A 6 -21.79 -13.72 -7.54
CA ARG A 6 -22.40 -12.66 -8.37
C ARG A 6 -22.33 -12.89 -9.87
N HIS A 7 -21.46 -13.78 -10.34
CA HIS A 7 -21.51 -14.25 -11.73
C HIS A 7 -22.74 -15.13 -12.01
N ASP A 8 -23.27 -15.80 -10.98
CA ASP A 8 -24.33 -16.81 -11.09
C ASP A 8 -25.71 -16.29 -10.63
N LEU A 9 -25.82 -15.00 -10.29
CA LEU A 9 -27.08 -14.38 -9.89
C LEU A 9 -27.93 -14.00 -11.11
N LEU A 10 -29.24 -14.20 -11.00
CA LEU A 10 -30.27 -13.81 -11.98
C LEU A 10 -30.36 -12.26 -12.06
N GLY A 11 -29.48 -11.66 -12.86
CA GLY A 11 -29.46 -10.24 -13.21
C GLY A 11 -28.72 -10.04 -14.55
N PRO A 12 -28.60 -8.81 -15.07
CA PRO A 12 -27.89 -8.56 -16.33
C PRO A 12 -26.46 -9.13 -16.23
N SER A 13 -26.16 -10.13 -17.08
CA SER A 13 -24.86 -10.79 -17.06
C SER A 13 -23.78 -9.76 -17.37
N VAL A 14 -22.78 -9.67 -16.50
CA VAL A 14 -21.62 -8.82 -16.75
C VAL A 14 -20.72 -9.57 -17.72
N SER A 15 -21.05 -9.49 -19.01
CA SER A 15 -20.39 -10.24 -20.11
C SER A 15 -18.86 -10.07 -20.15
N VAL A 16 -18.34 -8.98 -19.59
CA VAL A 16 -16.92 -8.64 -19.59
C VAL A 16 -16.15 -9.30 -18.43
N THR A 17 -16.81 -9.81 -17.40
CA THR A 17 -16.15 -10.40 -16.21
C THR A 17 -15.93 -11.91 -16.38
N THR A 18 -15.23 -12.30 -17.45
CA THR A 18 -14.76 -13.67 -17.63
C THR A 18 -13.59 -13.96 -16.69
N LYS A 19 -13.37 -15.24 -16.34
CA LYS A 19 -12.23 -15.66 -15.50
C LYS A 19 -10.88 -15.23 -16.09
N GLU A 20 -10.76 -15.33 -17.42
CA GLU A 20 -9.57 -14.89 -18.18
C GLU A 20 -9.28 -13.40 -17.98
N ASN A 21 -10.31 -12.55 -18.02
CA ASN A 21 -10.14 -11.12 -17.81
C ASN A 21 -9.71 -10.81 -16.36
N ILE A 22 -10.23 -11.54 -15.38
CA ILE A 22 -9.82 -11.39 -13.97
C ILE A 22 -8.34 -11.74 -13.80
N GLU A 23 -7.88 -12.85 -14.39
CA GLU A 23 -6.48 -13.27 -14.34
C GLU A 23 -5.56 -12.28 -15.07
N LYS A 24 -5.97 -11.81 -16.26
CA LYS A 24 -5.23 -10.78 -17.01
C LYS A 24 -5.06 -9.50 -16.20
N ILE A 25 -6.11 -9.06 -15.50
CA ILE A 25 -6.07 -7.88 -14.62
C ILE A 25 -5.16 -8.13 -13.42
N SER A 26 -5.24 -9.31 -12.79
CA SER A 26 -4.38 -9.66 -11.65
C SER A 26 -2.90 -9.59 -12.04
N ASN A 27 -2.52 -10.27 -13.12
CA ASN A 27 -1.15 -10.32 -13.62
C ASN A 27 -0.64 -8.91 -13.98
N TYR A 28 -1.49 -8.05 -14.55
CA TYR A 28 -1.12 -6.68 -14.88
C TYR A 28 -0.76 -5.86 -13.64
N PHE A 29 -1.54 -5.96 -12.56
CA PHE A 29 -1.28 -5.23 -11.32
C PHE A 29 -0.15 -5.83 -10.48
N GLU A 30 0.13 -7.13 -10.62
CA GLU A 30 1.34 -7.75 -10.06
C GLU A 30 2.61 -7.20 -10.69
N GLN A 31 2.63 -7.02 -12.02
CA GLN A 31 3.75 -6.42 -12.73
C GLN A 31 3.84 -4.90 -12.53
N ASN A 32 2.71 -4.22 -12.37
CA ASN A 32 2.61 -2.76 -12.29
C ASN A 32 1.79 -2.31 -11.06
N PRO A 33 2.31 -2.45 -9.83
CA PRO A 33 1.54 -2.17 -8.61
C PRO A 33 1.11 -0.69 -8.49
N ASN A 34 1.88 0.22 -9.09
CA ASN A 34 1.62 1.67 -9.05
C ASN A 34 0.78 2.17 -10.24
N ALA A 35 0.26 1.28 -11.09
CA ALA A 35 -0.54 1.69 -12.24
C ALA A 35 -1.89 2.27 -11.81
N SER A 36 -2.29 3.38 -12.46
CA SER A 36 -3.64 3.91 -12.26
C SER A 36 -4.68 3.02 -12.93
N ILE A 37 -5.90 2.98 -12.36
CA ILE A 37 -7.06 2.29 -12.94
C ILE A 37 -7.32 2.77 -14.37
N ARG A 38 -7.10 4.06 -14.66
CA ARG A 38 -7.27 4.61 -16.02
C ARG A 38 -6.28 4.00 -17.02
N LYS A 39 -5.00 3.89 -16.64
CA LYS A 39 -3.96 3.30 -17.49
C LYS A 39 -4.21 1.81 -17.70
N ALA A 40 -4.56 1.10 -16.63
CA ALA A 40 -4.92 -0.31 -16.69
C ALA A 40 -6.15 -0.56 -17.61
N ALA A 41 -7.18 0.27 -17.52
CA ALA A 41 -8.37 0.19 -18.36
C ALA A 41 -8.06 0.31 -19.86
N GLN A 42 -7.14 1.22 -20.21
CA GLN A 42 -6.69 1.39 -21.60
C GLN A 42 -5.90 0.18 -22.12
N VAL A 43 -5.05 -0.43 -21.28
CA VAL A 43 -4.24 -1.60 -21.67
C VAL A 43 -5.08 -2.87 -21.79
N VAL A 44 -6.06 -3.03 -20.90
CA VAL A 44 -6.93 -4.22 -20.87
C VAL A 44 -8.14 -4.06 -21.81
N GLU A 45 -8.35 -2.87 -22.37
CA GLU A 45 -9.49 -2.50 -23.24
C GLU A 45 -10.86 -2.70 -22.57
N ILE A 46 -10.94 -2.40 -21.27
CA ILE A 46 -12.16 -2.50 -20.46
C ILE A 46 -12.54 -1.12 -19.95
N SER A 47 -13.84 -0.86 -19.81
CA SER A 47 -14.31 0.38 -19.20
C SER A 47 -13.75 0.54 -17.76
N LYS A 48 -13.42 1.78 -17.38
CA LYS A 48 -12.89 2.09 -16.04
C LYS A 48 -13.82 1.61 -14.91
N THR A 49 -15.13 1.72 -15.11
CA THR A 49 -16.15 1.33 -14.12
C THR A 49 -16.21 -0.18 -13.94
N THR A 50 -16.14 -0.94 -15.04
CA THR A 50 -16.07 -2.41 -14.99
C THR A 50 -14.77 -2.87 -14.32
N LEU A 51 -13.63 -2.27 -14.69
CA LEU A 51 -12.34 -2.59 -14.07
C LEU A 51 -12.37 -2.33 -12.55
N TYR A 52 -12.94 -1.20 -12.12
CA TYR A 52 -13.10 -0.90 -10.69
C TYR A 52 -13.97 -1.93 -9.96
N ARG A 53 -15.08 -2.37 -10.57
CA ARG A 53 -15.92 -3.44 -10.01
C ARG A 53 -15.14 -4.74 -9.85
N ILE A 54 -14.34 -5.12 -10.86
CA ILE A 54 -13.49 -6.31 -10.81
C ILE A 54 -12.49 -6.21 -9.65
N LEU A 55 -11.75 -5.10 -9.57
CA LEU A 55 -10.79 -4.84 -8.51
C LEU A 55 -11.41 -4.93 -7.10
N LYS A 56 -12.56 -4.27 -6.90
CA LYS A 56 -13.22 -4.18 -5.59
C LYS A 56 -13.88 -5.48 -5.15
N HIS A 57 -14.55 -6.17 -6.07
CA HIS A 57 -15.44 -7.27 -5.73
C HIS A 57 -14.81 -8.64 -5.93
N PHE A 58 -14.02 -8.82 -6.99
CA PHE A 58 -13.44 -10.11 -7.35
C PHE A 58 -12.02 -10.26 -6.81
N LEU A 59 -11.18 -9.24 -7.01
CA LEU A 59 -9.79 -9.23 -6.54
C LEU A 59 -9.62 -8.68 -5.11
N LYS A 60 -10.66 -8.02 -4.56
CA LYS A 60 -10.68 -7.43 -3.21
C LYS A 60 -9.46 -6.53 -2.94
N MET A 61 -9.01 -5.78 -3.95
CA MET A 61 -7.89 -4.87 -3.81
C MET A 61 -8.30 -3.58 -3.11
N HIS A 62 -7.40 -3.05 -2.29
CA HIS A 62 -7.57 -1.76 -1.62
C HIS A 62 -6.82 -0.64 -2.36
N PRO A 63 -7.32 0.61 -2.35
CA PRO A 63 -6.59 1.73 -2.91
C PRO A 63 -5.21 1.88 -2.28
N TYR A 64 -4.21 2.20 -3.10
CA TYR A 64 -2.86 2.45 -2.63
C TYR A 64 -2.81 3.70 -1.74
N LYS A 65 -2.24 3.56 -0.53
CA LYS A 65 -2.03 4.68 0.41
C LYS A 65 -0.68 5.32 0.13
N ILE A 66 -0.70 6.52 -0.46
CA ILE A 66 0.52 7.32 -0.65
C ILE A 66 1.07 7.66 0.74
N THR A 67 2.26 7.16 1.03
CA THR A 67 2.97 7.50 2.26
C THR A 67 4.20 8.29 1.85
N THR A 68 4.32 9.51 2.37
CA THR A 68 5.50 10.35 2.16
C THR A 68 6.57 9.95 3.16
N TYR A 69 7.71 9.51 2.64
CA TYR A 69 8.90 9.20 3.44
C TYR A 69 10.00 10.20 3.10
N GLN A 70 10.89 10.47 4.06
CA GLN A 70 12.15 11.10 3.73
C GLN A 70 12.95 10.17 2.81
N LEU A 71 13.53 10.74 1.76
CA LEU A 71 14.36 9.98 0.84
C LEU A 71 15.63 9.56 1.57
N LEU A 72 15.74 8.28 1.90
CA LEU A 72 16.91 7.73 2.58
C LEU A 72 18.02 7.47 1.56
N ILE A 73 19.20 8.03 1.82
CA ILE A 73 20.42 7.73 1.08
C ILE A 73 20.87 6.30 1.44
N GLU A 74 21.41 5.55 0.47
CA GLU A 74 21.82 4.15 0.66
C GLU A 74 22.72 3.96 1.89
N ARG A 75 23.69 4.86 2.08
CA ARG A 75 24.57 4.89 3.25
C ARG A 75 23.82 5.02 4.58
N ALA A 76 22.76 5.83 4.62
CA ALA A 76 21.94 5.99 5.82
C ALA A 76 21.18 4.70 6.11
N ARG A 77 20.70 4.00 5.07
CA ARG A 77 20.07 2.68 5.19
C ARG A 77 21.00 1.67 5.85
N THR A 78 22.23 1.54 5.36
CA THR A 78 23.23 0.62 5.92
C THR A 78 23.50 0.92 7.40
N LYS A 79 23.72 2.21 7.73
CA LYS A 79 23.93 2.64 9.12
C LYS A 79 22.73 2.32 10.03
N CYS A 80 21.50 2.54 9.57
CA CYS A 80 20.31 2.21 10.35
C CYS A 80 20.21 0.70 10.62
N VAL A 81 20.55 -0.15 9.64
CA VAL A 81 20.54 -1.61 9.81
C VAL A 81 21.63 -2.05 10.79
N GLU A 82 22.85 -1.53 10.65
CA GLU A 82 23.95 -1.83 11.57
C GLU A 82 23.62 -1.38 13.00
N PHE A 83 23.15 -0.16 13.17
CA PHE A 83 22.72 0.36 14.47
C PHE A 83 21.62 -0.49 15.08
N SER A 84 20.60 -0.89 14.29
CA SER A 84 19.53 -1.76 14.77
C SER A 84 20.04 -3.11 15.25
N LYS A 85 21.03 -3.71 14.56
CA LYS A 85 21.65 -4.98 14.99
C LYS A 85 22.41 -4.81 16.29
N THR A 86 23.21 -3.75 16.41
CA THR A 86 23.98 -3.44 17.62
C THR A 86 23.07 -3.23 18.81
N ILE A 87 22.04 -2.41 18.64
CA ILE A 87 21.07 -2.10 19.68
C ILE A 87 20.27 -3.34 20.09
N ASN A 88 19.87 -4.20 19.14
CA ASN A 88 19.15 -5.43 19.45
C ASN A 88 19.94 -6.38 20.35
N VAL A 89 21.26 -6.48 20.18
CA VAL A 89 22.13 -7.25 21.07
C VAL A 89 22.23 -6.59 22.45
N MET A 90 22.40 -5.27 22.50
CA MET A 90 22.49 -4.54 23.76
C MET A 90 21.19 -4.60 24.59
N PHE A 91 20.03 -4.68 23.94
CA PHE A 91 18.73 -4.80 24.59
C PHE A 91 18.54 -6.13 25.34
N GLU A 92 19.32 -7.18 25.05
CA GLU A 92 19.25 -8.43 25.83
C GLU A 92 19.76 -8.25 27.27
N GLU A 93 20.64 -7.26 27.50
CA GLU A 93 21.26 -6.98 28.79
C GLU A 93 20.77 -5.67 29.45
N LEU A 94 20.12 -4.80 28.69
CA LEU A 94 19.63 -3.49 29.17
C LEU A 94 18.22 -3.57 29.73
N ASP A 95 18.00 -2.97 30.91
CA ASP A 95 16.65 -2.73 31.43
C ASP A 95 16.01 -1.55 30.68
N GLU A 96 14.92 -1.82 29.96
CA GLU A 96 14.15 -0.83 29.19
C GLU A 96 13.75 0.39 30.02
N LYS A 97 13.57 0.22 31.35
CA LYS A 97 13.16 1.28 32.26
C LYS A 97 14.23 2.34 32.51
N LEU A 98 15.48 2.06 32.15
CA LEU A 98 16.60 2.99 32.31
C LEU A 98 16.80 3.90 31.09
N ILE A 99 16.09 3.64 29.99
CA ILE A 99 16.26 4.39 28.74
C ILE A 99 15.33 5.60 28.73
N ILE A 100 15.92 6.80 28.65
CA ILE A 100 15.18 8.06 28.52
C ILE A 100 15.47 8.62 27.13
N PHE A 101 14.42 8.75 26.31
CA PHE A 101 14.50 9.42 25.01
C PHE A 101 14.11 10.89 25.13
N THR A 102 14.85 11.76 24.44
CA THR A 102 14.54 13.17 24.31
C THR A 102 14.55 13.56 22.83
N ASP A 103 13.64 14.44 22.42
CA ASP A 103 13.56 14.96 21.05
C ASP A 103 13.12 16.43 21.10
N GLU A 104 13.61 17.21 20.13
CA GLU A 104 13.28 18.62 20.00
C GLU A 104 12.26 18.83 18.88
N ALA A 105 11.13 19.45 19.21
CA ALA A 105 10.09 19.78 18.25
C ALA A 105 9.91 21.30 18.14
N HIS A 106 9.90 21.79 16.90
CA HIS A 106 9.59 23.19 16.61
C HIS A 106 8.07 23.40 16.52
N PHE A 107 7.56 24.37 17.26
CA PHE A 107 6.15 24.76 17.24
C PHE A 107 5.99 26.14 16.58
N TRP A 108 5.09 26.23 15.60
CA TRP A 108 4.76 27.49 14.93
C TRP A 108 3.49 28.08 15.54
N LEU A 109 3.54 29.34 15.97
CA LEU A 109 2.39 30.05 16.59
C LEU A 109 1.25 30.37 15.60
N ASN A 110 1.47 30.21 14.29
CA ASN A 110 0.49 30.51 13.24
C ASN A 110 -0.57 29.41 13.00
N GLY A 111 -0.69 28.41 13.87
CA GLY A 111 -1.74 27.38 13.78
C GLY A 111 -1.54 26.33 12.68
N TYR A 112 -0.42 26.37 11.94
CA TYR A 112 -0.05 25.30 11.02
C TYR A 112 0.41 24.07 11.80
N VAL A 113 -0.45 23.05 11.87
CA VAL A 113 -0.11 21.75 12.44
C VAL A 113 0.84 21.03 11.47
N ASN A 114 2.00 20.61 11.97
CA ASN A 114 2.90 19.73 11.24
C ASN A 114 2.18 18.40 10.95
N CYS A 115 1.66 18.23 9.74
CA CYS A 115 0.90 17.06 9.29
C CYS A 115 1.77 15.80 9.06
N LYS A 116 2.96 15.75 9.68
CA LYS A 116 3.81 14.55 9.72
C LYS A 116 3.50 13.57 10.84
N LYS A 117 2.51 13.85 11.71
CA LYS A 117 2.09 12.90 12.74
C LYS A 117 1.32 11.72 12.12
N LYS A 118 2.00 10.59 11.97
CA LYS A 118 1.40 9.27 11.79
C LYS A 118 0.60 8.94 13.06
N VAL A 119 -0.71 8.75 12.89
CA VAL A 119 -1.55 7.90 13.75
C VAL A 119 -2.00 6.74 12.88
#